data_AF-A0A497D276-F1
#
_entry.id   AF-A0A497D276-F1
#
_cell.length_a   1.000
_cell.length_b   1.000
_cell.length_c   1.000
_cell.angle_alpha   90.00
_cell.angle_beta   90.00
_cell.angle_gamma   90.00
#
_symmetry.space_group_name_H-M   'P 1'
#
loop_
_entity.id
_entity.type
_entity.pdbx_description
1 polymer ?
#
loop_
_entity_poly.entity_id
_entity_poly.type
_entity_poly.pdbx_seq_one_letter_code
_entity_poly.pdbx_strand_id
1 'polypeptide(L)' 'VEQWPDKLHNDFEPYLFKLHPELKEIKNILYREGAIFASLTGSGSAFYGIFDKPIQLKHKFPGYFVRSGTLI' A
#
# COMPACT_ATOMS: atom_id res chain seq x y z
N VAL A 1 -7.59 12.51 3.54
CA VAL A 1 -7.03 11.14 3.62
C VAL A 1 -6.09 10.94 4.81
N GLU A 2 -5.48 12.01 5.34
CA GLU A 2 -4.52 11.93 6.46
C GLU A 2 -5.05 11.28 7.74
N GLN A 3 -6.37 11.34 8.01
CA GLN A 3 -6.98 10.68 9.17
C GLN A 3 -7.35 9.20 8.93
N TRP A 4 -7.16 8.68 7.72
CA TRP A 4 -7.56 7.33 7.35
C TRP A 4 -6.68 6.22 7.93
N PRO A 5 -5.36 6.38 8.15
CA PRO A 5 -4.55 5.36 8.81
C PRO A 5 -5.12 4.90 10.16
N ASP A 6 -5.85 5.77 10.87
CA ASP A 6 -6.46 5.45 12.16
C ASP A 6 -7.91 4.94 12.06
N LYS A 7 -8.62 5.29 10.97
CA LYS A 7 -10.08 5.08 10.85
C LYS A 7 -10.48 4.03 9.81
N LEU A 8 -9.63 3.77 8.82
CA LEU A 8 -9.91 2.88 7.71
C LEU A 8 -8.87 1.75 7.70
N HIS A 9 -9.34 0.56 8.01
CA HIS A 9 -8.53 -0.65 8.06
C HIS A 9 -9.16 -1.70 7.15
N ASN A 10 -8.31 -2.60 6.66
CA ASN A 10 -8.76 -3.75 5.91
C ASN A 10 -8.66 -4.98 6.83
N ASP A 11 -9.80 -5.57 7.17
CA ASP A 11 -9.90 -6.66 8.15
C ASP A 11 -9.19 -7.95 7.71
N PHE A 12 -8.84 -8.09 6.42
CA PHE A 12 -8.04 -9.22 5.93
C PHE A 12 -6.54 -9.06 6.24
N GLU A 13 -6.05 -7.82 6.39
CA GLU A 13 -4.63 -7.54 6.59
C GLU A 13 -4.05 -8.26 7.83
N PRO A 14 -4.67 -8.24 9.04
CA PRO A 14 -4.11 -8.91 10.21
C PRO A 14 -3.94 -10.42 10.03
N TYR A 15 -4.86 -11.07 9.30
CA TYR A 15 -4.77 -12.50 9.01
C TYR A 15 -3.70 -12.78 7.94
N LEU A 16 -3.74 -12.04 6.83
CA LEU A 16 -2.82 -12.21 5.72
C LEU A 16 -1.38 -11.86 6.10
N PHE A 17 -1.14 -10.87 6.96
CA PHE A 17 0.21 -10.54 7.43
C PHE A 17 0.82 -11.61 8.33
N LYS A 18 0.00 -12.43 9.00
CA LYS A 18 0.49 -13.58 9.77
C LYS A 18 0.90 -14.73 8.85
N LEU A 19 0.12 -14.97 7.80
CA LEU A 19 0.37 -16.06 6.85
C LEU A 19 1.47 -15.69 5.83
N HIS A 20 1.51 -14.43 5.42
CA HIS A 20 2.38 -13.86 4.39
C HIS A 20 3.01 -12.55 4.88
N PRO A 21 4.06 -12.60 5.72
CA PRO A 21 4.73 -11.42 6.26
C PRO A 21 5.26 -10.45 5.19
N GLU A 22 5.56 -10.94 3.99
CA GLU A 22 5.97 -10.14 2.83
C GLU A 22 4.92 -9.08 2.43
N LEU A 23 3.63 -9.36 2.64
CA LEU A 23 2.55 -8.42 2.34
C LEU A 23 2.60 -7.21 3.28
N LYS A 24 2.96 -7.44 4.56
CA LYS A 24 3.18 -6.35 5.52
C LYS A 24 4.34 -5.47 5.06
N GLU A 25 5.39 -6.08 4.51
CA GLU A 25 6.56 -5.34 4.05
C GLU A 25 6.26 -4.48 2.82
N ILE A 26 5.42 -4.95 1.90
CA ILE A 26 4.92 -4.12 0.78
C ILE A 26 4.23 -2.86 1.31
N LYS A 27 3.32 -3.00 2.29
CA LYS A 27 2.65 -1.86 2.92
C LYS A 27 3.64 -0.92 3.61
N ASN A 28 4.63 -1.46 4.31
CA ASN A 28 5.68 -0.65 4.96
C ASN A 28 6.52 0.13 3.93
N ILE A 29 6.88 -0.49 2.80
CA ILE A 29 7.62 0.19 1.73
C ILE A 29 6.81 1.40 1.24
N LEU A 30 5.51 1.25 0.99
CA LEU A 30 4.66 2.36 0.54
C LEU A 30 4.70 3.54 1.53
N TYR A 31 4.58 3.26 2.84
CA TYR A 31 4.70 4.31 3.87
C TYR A 31 6.10 4.92 3.95
N ARG A 32 7.17 4.12 3.86
CA ARG A 32 8.56 4.65 3.86
C ARG A 32 8.85 5.54 2.65
N GLU A 33 8.21 5.27 1.52
CA GLU A 33 8.30 6.10 0.32
C GLU A 33 7.36 7.32 0.37
N GLY A 34 6.64 7.55 1.48
CA GLY A 34 5.86 8.77 1.71
C GLY A 34 4.37 8.67 1.37
N ALA A 35 3.79 7.47 1.39
CA ALA A 35 2.34 7.34 1.30
C ALA A 35 1.67 7.96 2.53
N ILE A 36 0.66 8.79 2.32
CA ILE A 36 -0.24 9.32 3.37
C ILE A 36 -1.13 8.19 3.90
N PHE A 37 -1.50 7.29 2.99
CA PHE A 37 -2.29 6.11 3.30
C PHE A 37 -1.90 4.99 2.34
N ALA A 38 -1.78 3.79 2.87
CA ALA A 38 -1.59 2.58 2.09
C ALA A 38 -2.39 1.43 2.70
N SER A 39 -3.01 0.62 1.85
CA SER A 39 -3.75 -0.55 2.28
C SER A 39 -3.85 -1.60 1.17
N LEU A 40 -4.12 -2.83 1.57
CA LEU A 40 -4.55 -3.91 0.68
C LEU A 40 -5.91 -3.57 0.06
N THR A 41 -6.11 -3.87 -1.22
CA THR A 41 -7.43 -3.74 -1.86
C THR A 41 -8.25 -5.03 -1.72
N GLY A 42 -9.45 -4.95 -1.13
CA GLY A 42 -10.31 -6.11 -0.90
C GLY A 42 -9.60 -7.21 -0.12
N SER A 43 -9.71 -8.47 -0.56
CA SER A 43 -8.97 -9.60 0.00
C SER A 43 -7.52 -9.74 -0.53
N GLY A 44 -7.05 -8.78 -1.33
CA GLY A 44 -5.72 -8.78 -1.90
C GLY A 44 -5.60 -9.47 -3.27
N SER A 45 -4.38 -9.66 -3.78
CA SER A 45 -3.07 -9.32 -3.18
C SER A 45 -2.56 -7.92 -3.54
N ALA A 46 -3.33 -7.14 -4.31
CA ALA A 46 -2.89 -5.81 -4.73
C ALA A 46 -2.91 -4.81 -3.57
N PHE A 47 -1.91 -3.92 -3.56
CA PHE A 47 -1.83 -2.79 -2.66
C PHE A 47 -2.00 -1.49 -3.42
N TYR A 48 -2.52 -0.48 -2.73
CA TYR A 48 -2.53 0.88 -3.22
C TYR A 48 -1.98 1.82 -2.15
N GLY A 49 -1.42 2.93 -2.61
CA GLY A 49 -0.92 4.01 -1.77
C GLY A 49 -1.38 5.35 -2.33
N ILE A 50 -1.71 6.28 -1.44
CA ILE A 50 -2.09 7.66 -1.75
C ILE A 50 -0.92 8.56 -1.36
N PHE A 51 -0.50 9.42 -2.28
CA PHE A 51 0.66 10.30 -2.13
C PHE A 51 0.26 11.74 -2.54
N ASP A 52 0.80 12.75 -1.85
CA ASP A 52 0.55 14.16 -2.20
C ASP A 52 1.23 14.59 -3.51
N LYS A 53 2.23 13.85 -3.93
CA LYS A 53 3.02 14.13 -5.13
C LYS A 53 3.28 12.86 -5.93
N PRO A 54 3.47 12.97 -7.26
CA PRO A 54 3.90 11.85 -8.08
C PRO A 54 5.18 11.19 -7.54
N ILE A 55 5.20 9.86 -7.56
CA ILE A 55 6.33 9.06 -7.06
C ILE A 55 6.67 7.92 -8.02
N GLN A 56 7.95 7.57 -8.12
CA GLN A 56 8.42 6.47 -8.93
C GLN A 56 8.75 5.25 -8.06
N LEU A 57 7.85 4.27 -8.03
CA LEU A 57 7.98 3.07 -7.19
C LEU A 57 8.44 1.83 -7.95
N LYS A 58 8.56 1.89 -9.28
CA LYS A 58 8.81 0.72 -10.14
C LYS A 58 10.07 -0.05 -9.72
N HIS A 59 11.12 0.64 -9.32
CA HIS A 59 12.39 0.02 -8.88
C HIS A 59 12.34 -0.55 -7.46
N LYS A 60 11.36 -0.15 -6.63
CA LYS A 60 11.22 -0.61 -5.24
C LYS A 60 10.54 -1.98 -5.14
N PHE A 61 9.84 -2.40 -6.20
CA PHE A 61 9.11 -3.66 -6.27
C PHE A 61 9.55 -4.50 -7.48
N PRO A 62 10.77 -5.04 -7.48
CA PRO A 62 11.23 -5.90 -8.57
C PRO A 62 10.35 -7.15 -8.68
N GLY A 63 9.88 -7.45 -9.90
CA GLY A 63 8.99 -8.58 -10.16
C GLY A 63 7.50 -8.30 -9.92
N TYR A 64 7.13 -7.09 -9.50
CA TYR A 64 5.74 -6.69 -9.32
C TYR A 64 5.24 -5.80 -10.45
N PHE A 65 3.93 -5.82 -10.66
CA PHE A 65 3.26 -4.87 -11.53
C PHE A 65 2.90 -3.59 -10.76
N VAL A 66 3.48 -2.47 -11.16
CA VAL A 66 3.26 -1.17 -10.51
C VAL A 66 2.61 -0.20 -11.50
N ARG A 67 1.49 0.40 -11.10
CA ARG A 67 0.82 1.49 -11.83
C ARG A 67 0.64 2.69 -10.93
N SER A 68 0.72 3.87 -11.53
CA SER A 68 0.45 5.16 -10.90
C SER A 68 -0.50 5.96 -11.77
N GLY A 69 -1.39 6.72 -11.14
CA GLY A 69 -2.30 7.66 -11.80
C GLY A 69 -2.56 8.85 -10.90
N THR A 70 -2.98 9.96 -11.50
CA THR A 70 -3.38 11.17 -10.79
C THR A 70 -4.90 11.20 -10.71
N LEU A 71 -5.43 11.41 -9.51
CA LEU A 71 -6.85 11.69 -9.31
C LEU A 71 -7.08 13.17 -9.64
N ILE A 72 -8.07 13.46 -10.49
CA ILE A 72 -8.47 14.81 -10.92
C ILE A 72 -9.70 15.23 -10.13
#